data_AF-A0A238C2E6-F1
#
_entry.id   AF-A0A238C2E6-F1
#
_cell.length_a   1.000
_cell.length_b   1.000
_cell.length_c   1.000
_cell.angle_alpha   90.00
_cell.angle_beta   90.00
_cell.angle_gamma   90.00
#
_symmetry.space_group_name_H-M   'P 1'
#
loop_
_entity.id
_entity.type
_entity.pdbx_description
1 polymer ?
#
loop_
_entity_poly.entity_id
_entity_poly.type
_entity_poly.pdbx_seq_one_letter_code
_entity_poly.pdbx_strand_id
1 'polypeptide(L)'
;MHNGDIYFSESTFENYIRVLFVENFIILTLLLHIHFYSSSSNKITLFLFFCSAPGCGDLRLTIEKIPATVKVLQPFSMVCRLHNCSDRSLDLVLTLDDKLQPNIVFCSTSGVQLGQLSPNTTTDFSLELLPLTPGLQSISGIRVTDTFLRRTYEHDDIAQVFVA
;
A
#
# COMPACT_ATOMS: atom_id res chain seq x y z
N MET A 1 -16.53 -1.66 -18.41
CA MET A 1 -17.03 -0.34 -17.95
C MET A 1 -18.39 -0.53 -17.29
N HIS A 2 -18.42 -0.77 -15.99
CA HIS A 2 -19.63 -0.66 -15.17
C HIS A 2 -19.21 0.05 -13.89
N ASN A 3 -19.59 1.33 -13.78
CA ASN A 3 -19.42 2.12 -12.57
C ASN A 3 -20.46 1.62 -11.57
N GLY A 4 -20.00 0.92 -10.53
CA GLY A 4 -20.83 0.61 -9.38
C GLY A 4 -20.81 1.80 -8.43
N ASP A 5 -21.82 2.65 -8.51
CA ASP A 5 -21.99 3.74 -7.54
C ASP A 5 -22.38 3.12 -6.18
N ILE A 6 -21.56 3.35 -5.16
CA ILE A 6 -21.85 2.94 -3.79
C ILE A 6 -22.43 4.15 -3.06
N TYR A 7 -23.65 4.00 -2.53
CA TYR A 7 -24.35 5.04 -1.77
C TYR A 7 -24.21 4.77 -0.28
N PHE A 8 -23.86 5.80 0.51
CA PHE A 8 -23.85 5.73 1.97
C PHE A 8 -24.80 6.76 2.57
N SER A 9 -25.48 6.39 3.66
CA SER A 9 -26.25 7.31 4.50
C SER A 9 -25.35 8.17 5.39
N GLU A 10 -25.77 9.41 5.64
CA GLU A 10 -25.03 10.45 6.38
C GLU A 10 -24.53 10.00 7.77
N SER A 11 -25.31 9.21 8.50
CA SER A 11 -24.95 8.66 9.81
C SER A 11 -23.89 7.54 9.76
N THR A 12 -23.79 6.83 8.63
CA THR A 12 -22.77 5.81 8.39
C THR A 12 -21.43 6.45 8.03
N PHE A 13 -21.48 7.60 7.37
CA PHE A 13 -20.32 8.37 6.92
C PHE A 13 -19.57 9.03 8.08
N GLU A 14 -20.27 9.65 9.03
CA GLU A 14 -19.62 10.22 10.23
C GLU A 14 -18.93 9.15 11.09
N ASN A 15 -19.53 7.96 11.21
CA ASN A 15 -18.92 6.85 11.93
C ASN A 15 -17.69 6.30 11.19
N TYR A 16 -17.71 6.24 9.86
CA TYR A 16 -16.56 5.80 9.07
C TYR A 16 -15.38 6.77 9.18
N ILE A 17 -15.65 8.08 9.16
CA ILE A 17 -14.65 9.11 9.41
C ILE A 17 -14.13 9.05 10.86
N ARG A 18 -15.00 8.89 11.87
CA ARG A 18 -14.54 8.76 13.26
C ARG A 18 -13.70 7.50 13.51
N VAL A 19 -14.04 6.37 12.89
CA VAL A 19 -13.23 5.13 12.97
C VAL A 19 -11.84 5.35 12.36
N LEU A 20 -11.72 6.14 11.29
CA LEU A 20 -10.41 6.51 10.70
C LEU A 20 -9.59 7.49 11.57
N PHE A 21 -10.19 8.15 12.57
CA PHE A 21 -9.53 9.17 13.40
C PHE A 21 -9.14 8.71 14.81
N VAL A 22 -9.72 7.64 15.36
CA VAL A 22 -9.45 7.22 16.76
C VAL A 22 -8.28 6.24 16.87
N GLU A 23 -7.92 5.51 15.81
CA GLU A 23 -6.70 4.67 15.81
C GLU A 23 -5.58 5.34 15.01
N ASN A 24 -4.99 6.36 15.65
CA ASN A 24 -3.68 7.00 15.43
C ASN A 24 -3.06 7.00 14.01
N PHE A 25 -3.12 8.19 13.40
CA PHE A 25 -2.08 8.80 12.54
C PHE A 25 -1.55 7.95 11.37
N ILE A 26 -2.13 8.12 10.16
CA ILE A 26 -1.48 8.23 8.82
C ILE A 26 -2.60 8.53 7.78
N ILE A 27 -3.28 9.66 7.89
CA ILE A 27 -4.05 10.20 6.74
C ILE A 27 -3.76 11.69 6.65
N LEU A 28 -2.49 12.03 6.44
CA LEU A 28 -2.12 13.36 5.98
C LEU A 28 -1.13 13.29 4.81
N THR A 29 -1.42 12.45 3.81
CA THR A 29 -0.90 12.66 2.44
C THR A 29 -1.72 11.94 1.37
N LEU A 30 -3.04 11.79 1.57
CA LEU A 30 -3.93 11.68 0.43
C LEU A 30 -4.35 13.11 0.09
N LEU A 31 -3.75 13.64 -0.96
CA LEU A 31 -4.16 14.84 -1.67
C LEU A 31 -5.54 14.58 -2.29
N LEU A 32 -6.53 14.41 -1.42
CA LEU A 32 -7.95 14.28 -1.73
C LEU A 32 -8.42 15.70 -2.04
N HIS A 33 -8.28 16.12 -3.30
CA HIS A 33 -9.04 17.24 -3.83
C HIS A 33 -10.52 16.80 -3.85
N ILE A 34 -11.17 16.85 -2.70
CA ILE A 34 -12.59 16.59 -2.55
C ILE A 34 -13.31 17.79 -3.13
N HIS A 35 -13.69 17.72 -4.40
CA HIS A 35 -14.68 18.65 -4.94
C HIS A 35 -16.07 18.19 -4.50
N PHE A 36 -16.59 18.84 -3.46
CA PHE A 36 -17.98 18.71 -3.06
C PHE A 36 -18.86 19.41 -4.12
N TYR A 37 -19.72 18.66 -4.81
CA TYR A 37 -20.80 19.26 -5.59
C TYR A 37 -22.12 19.03 -4.87
N SER A 38 -22.67 20.09 -4.26
CA SER A 38 -24.02 20.06 -3.70
C SER A 38 -25.01 20.27 -4.83
N SER A 39 -25.69 19.20 -5.26
CA SER A 39 -26.91 19.32 -6.05
C SER A 39 -28.11 19.04 -5.14
N SER A 40 -29.20 19.77 -5.39
CA SER A 40 -30.44 19.99 -4.61
C SER A 40 -31.22 18.74 -4.14
N SER A 41 -30.63 17.56 -4.09
CA SER A 41 -31.29 16.29 -3.83
C SER A 41 -30.48 15.40 -2.87
N ASN A 42 -29.99 15.93 -1.74
CA ASN A 42 -29.43 15.18 -0.59
C ASN A 42 -28.54 13.96 -0.95
N LYS A 43 -27.84 14.01 -2.08
CA LYS A 43 -27.01 12.93 -2.61
C LYS A 43 -25.62 13.49 -2.78
N ILE A 44 -24.73 13.12 -1.87
CA ILE A 44 -23.30 13.35 -1.99
C ILE A 44 -22.77 12.23 -2.89
N THR A 45 -22.45 12.55 -4.14
CA THR A 45 -21.77 11.61 -5.04
C THR A 45 -20.27 11.70 -4.80
N LEU A 46 -19.68 10.62 -4.26
CA LEU A 46 -18.24 10.52 -4.03
C LEU A 46 -17.57 9.91 -5.27
N PHE A 47 -16.94 10.73 -6.10
CA PHE A 47 -16.07 10.21 -7.17
C PHE A 47 -14.69 9.89 -6.58
N LEU A 48 -14.47 8.63 -6.22
CA LEU A 48 -13.14 8.13 -5.90
C LEU A 48 -12.33 7.99 -7.20
N PHE A 49 -11.67 9.07 -7.61
CA PHE A 49 -10.61 8.99 -8.59
C PHE A 49 -9.40 8.32 -7.93
N PHE A 50 -9.26 7.01 -8.12
CA PHE A 50 -8.00 6.34 -7.85
C PHE A 50 -6.97 6.83 -8.88
N CYS A 51 -6.16 7.81 -8.47
CA CYS A 51 -4.96 8.31 -9.13
C CYS A 51 -5.07 8.75 -10.61
N SER A 52 -5.43 10.01 -10.81
CA SER A 52 -5.03 10.78 -12.01
C SER A 52 -4.21 12.02 -11.60
N ALA A 53 -3.40 11.90 -10.54
CA ALA A 53 -2.39 12.91 -10.22
C ALA A 53 -1.16 12.69 -11.12
N PRO A 54 -0.68 13.73 -11.83
CA PRO A 54 0.59 13.66 -12.56
C PRO A 54 1.71 13.31 -11.57
N GLY A 55 2.32 12.13 -11.73
CA GLY A 55 3.35 11.62 -10.81
C GLY A 55 2.96 10.36 -10.03
N CYS A 56 1.72 9.88 -10.16
CA CYS A 56 1.37 8.52 -9.73
C CYS A 56 2.11 7.53 -10.63
N GLY A 57 3.20 6.95 -10.13
CA GLY A 57 4.03 6.03 -10.90
C GLY A 57 3.24 4.83 -11.43
N ASP A 58 3.80 4.18 -12.45
CA ASP A 58 3.21 3.04 -13.17
C ASP A 58 2.81 1.85 -12.26
N LEU A 59 3.43 1.75 -11.07
CA LEU A 59 3.24 0.67 -10.11
C LEU A 59 3.05 1.23 -8.70
N ARG A 60 1.98 0.80 -8.02
CA ARG A 60 1.67 1.18 -6.64
C ARG A 60 1.75 -0.03 -5.71
N LEU A 61 2.37 0.12 -4.55
CA LEU A 61 2.40 -0.87 -3.48
C LEU A 61 1.42 -0.46 -2.36
N THR A 62 0.65 -1.42 -1.85
CA THR A 62 -0.20 -1.27 -0.66
C THR A 62 0.03 -2.42 0.32
N ILE A 63 -0.22 -2.18 1.61
CA ILE A 63 -0.16 -3.21 2.65
C ILE A 63 -1.57 -3.72 2.91
N GLU A 64 -1.78 -5.01 2.69
CA GLU A 64 -3.07 -5.67 2.89
C GLU A 64 -3.20 -6.23 4.31
N LYS A 65 -2.11 -6.79 4.84
CA LYS A 65 -2.07 -7.37 6.18
C LYS A 65 -0.71 -7.13 6.81
N ILE A 66 -0.71 -6.61 8.03
CA ILE A 66 0.46 -6.50 8.89
C ILE A 66 -0.02 -6.58 10.35
N PRO A 67 0.64 -7.32 11.24
CA PRO A 67 0.33 -7.28 12.65
C PRO A 67 0.63 -5.90 13.24
N ALA A 68 -0.24 -5.39 14.12
CA ALA A 68 -0.02 -4.10 14.79
C ALA A 68 1.18 -4.14 15.76
N THR A 69 1.37 -5.27 16.43
CA THR A 69 2.47 -5.51 17.38
C THR A 69 3.11 -6.85 17.12
N VAL A 70 4.44 -6.89 17.14
CA VAL A 70 5.26 -8.11 16.96
C VAL A 70 6.25 -8.24 18.12
N LYS A 71 6.84 -9.42 18.29
CA LYS A 71 7.84 -9.63 19.35
C LYS A 71 9.25 -9.54 18.81
N VAL A 72 10.16 -8.97 19.61
CA VAL A 72 11.59 -8.98 19.33
C VAL A 72 12.08 -10.41 19.09
N LEU A 73 12.90 -10.63 18.06
CA LEU A 73 13.45 -11.93 17.66
C LEU A 73 12.41 -13.01 17.33
N GLN A 74 11.18 -12.62 17.01
CA GLN A 74 10.15 -13.53 16.49
C GLN A 74 9.75 -13.13 15.06
N PRO A 75 9.84 -14.05 14.08
CA PRO A 75 9.39 -13.77 12.72
C PRO A 75 7.90 -13.44 12.67
N PHE A 76 7.55 -12.52 11.78
CA PHE A 76 6.17 -12.20 11.44
C PHE A 76 6.01 -12.05 9.94
N SER A 77 4.78 -12.20 9.45
CA SER A 77 4.45 -12.06 8.04
C SER A 77 3.64 -10.80 7.77
N MET A 78 3.89 -10.18 6.63
CA MET A 78 3.06 -9.14 6.04
C MET A 78 2.65 -9.52 4.62
N VAL A 79 1.45 -9.08 4.21
CA VAL A 79 0.94 -9.26 2.85
C VAL A 79 0.92 -7.90 2.17
N CYS A 80 1.58 -7.83 1.03
CA CYS A 80 1.64 -6.66 0.17
C CYS A 80 0.84 -6.90 -1.09
N ARG A 81 0.28 -5.83 -1.67
CA ARG A 81 -0.39 -5.83 -2.96
C ARG A 81 0.27 -4.83 -3.89
N LEU A 82 0.58 -5.29 -5.09
CA LEU A 82 0.97 -4.45 -6.21
C LEU A 82 -0.23 -4.15 -7.07
N HIS A 83 -0.38 -2.90 -7.48
CA HIS A 83 -1.36 -2.46 -8.46
C HIS A 83 -0.64 -1.85 -9.66
N ASN A 84 -0.88 -2.41 -10.84
CA ASN A 84 -0.40 -1.83 -12.08
C ASN A 84 -1.32 -0.67 -12.48
N CYS A 85 -0.84 0.55 -12.32
CA CYS A 85 -1.57 1.78 -12.67
C CYS A 85 -1.32 2.21 -14.13
N SER A 86 -0.52 1.44 -14.90
CA SER A 86 -0.19 1.74 -16.29
C SER A 86 -1.16 1.07 -17.27
N ASP A 87 -1.08 1.50 -18.53
CA ASP A 87 -1.81 0.97 -19.68
C ASP A 87 -1.12 -0.23 -20.35
N ARG A 88 0.03 -0.68 -19.81
CA ARG A 88 0.81 -1.81 -20.33
C ARG A 88 0.98 -2.92 -19.29
N SER A 89 1.33 -4.12 -19.75
CA SER A 89 1.75 -5.18 -18.84
C SER A 89 3.15 -4.90 -18.29
N LEU A 90 3.38 -5.26 -17.03
CA LEU A 90 4.68 -5.21 -16.38
C LEU A 90 5.18 -6.63 -16.14
N ASP A 91 6.49 -6.87 -16.21
CA ASP A 91 7.08 -8.15 -15.80
C ASP A 91 7.98 -7.93 -14.59
N LEU A 92 7.53 -8.40 -13.42
CA LEU A 92 7.98 -7.88 -12.14
C LEU A 92 8.91 -8.86 -11.41
N VAL A 93 10.04 -8.34 -10.94
CA VAL A 93 10.99 -9.03 -10.05
C VAL A 93 11.05 -8.31 -8.72
N LEU A 94 10.83 -9.03 -7.63
CA LEU A 94 10.99 -8.56 -6.26
C LEU A 94 12.44 -8.71 -5.82
N THR A 95 13.00 -7.63 -5.29
CA THR A 95 14.31 -7.59 -4.64
C THR A 95 14.17 -6.90 -3.28
N LEU A 96 14.88 -7.41 -2.29
CA LEU A 96 14.90 -6.91 -0.91
C LEU A 96 16.29 -6.34 -0.62
N ASP A 97 16.35 -5.13 -0.09
CA ASP A 97 17.57 -4.43 0.31
C ASP A 97 17.67 -4.32 1.84
N ASP A 98 18.40 -5.26 2.44
CA ASP A 98 18.61 -5.34 3.88
C ASP A 98 19.34 -4.10 4.46
N LYS A 99 20.07 -3.34 3.62
CA LYS A 99 20.84 -2.17 4.11
C LYS A 99 19.94 -1.04 4.60
N LEU A 100 18.70 -0.98 4.11
CA LEU A 100 17.70 0.00 4.51
C LEU A 100 16.87 -0.45 5.71
N GLN A 101 17.18 -1.61 6.29
CA GLN A 101 16.51 -2.20 7.44
C GLN A 101 17.53 -2.60 8.52
N PRO A 102 18.13 -1.65 9.26
CA PRO A 102 19.16 -1.98 10.25
C PRO A 102 18.63 -2.78 11.46
N ASN A 103 17.33 -2.68 11.74
CA ASN A 103 16.69 -3.26 12.92
C ASN A 103 15.69 -4.39 12.57
N ILE A 104 15.52 -4.71 11.28
CA ILE A 104 14.64 -5.77 10.78
C ILE A 104 15.40 -6.54 9.71
N VAL A 105 15.35 -7.88 9.74
CA VAL A 105 15.92 -8.73 8.70
C VAL A 105 14.79 -9.27 7.83
N PHE A 106 14.96 -9.24 6.51
CA PHE A 106 14.09 -9.98 5.61
C PHE A 106 14.42 -11.48 5.69
N CYS A 107 13.44 -12.30 6.06
CA CYS A 107 13.54 -13.75 6.02
C CYS A 107 13.06 -14.34 4.69
N SER A 108 12.47 -13.51 3.82
CA SER A 108 12.02 -13.91 2.48
C SER A 108 13.13 -13.90 1.45
N THR A 109 12.95 -14.70 0.40
CA THR A 109 13.87 -14.78 -0.74
C THR A 109 13.83 -13.48 -1.57
N SER A 110 15.00 -12.90 -1.81
CA SER A 110 15.18 -11.79 -2.77
C SER A 110 15.44 -12.31 -4.19
N GLY A 111 15.10 -11.53 -5.22
CA GLY A 111 15.23 -11.92 -6.63
C GLY A 111 14.09 -12.80 -7.16
N VAL A 112 12.94 -12.79 -6.48
CA VAL A 112 11.78 -13.61 -6.83
C VAL A 112 11.03 -13.02 -8.02
N GLN A 113 10.72 -13.86 -9.01
CA GLN A 113 9.83 -13.52 -10.11
C GLN A 113 8.39 -13.44 -9.59
N LEU A 114 7.80 -12.25 -9.58
CA LEU A 114 6.36 -12.06 -9.33
C LEU A 114 5.54 -12.30 -10.60
N GLY A 115 6.21 -12.29 -11.75
CA GLY A 115 5.64 -12.58 -13.07
C GLY A 115 4.96 -11.37 -13.70
N GLN A 116 4.20 -11.66 -14.76
CA GLN A 116 3.55 -10.62 -15.54
C GLN A 116 2.28 -10.10 -14.86
N LEU A 117 2.20 -8.78 -14.69
CA LEU A 117 1.03 -8.08 -14.16
C LEU A 117 0.37 -7.26 -15.28
N SER A 118 -0.84 -7.65 -15.67
CA SER A 118 -1.63 -6.97 -16.70
C SER A 118 -1.99 -5.53 -16.33
N PRO A 119 -2.33 -4.67 -17.30
CA PRO A 119 -2.78 -3.29 -17.05
C PRO A 119 -3.96 -3.26 -16.08
N ASN A 120 -3.95 -2.33 -15.13
CA ASN A 120 -5.04 -2.08 -14.17
C ASN A 120 -5.42 -3.30 -13.30
N THR A 121 -4.54 -4.30 -13.17
CA THR A 121 -4.76 -5.45 -12.28
C THR A 121 -3.90 -5.37 -11.02
N THR A 122 -4.07 -6.34 -10.13
CA THR A 122 -3.33 -6.45 -8.88
C THR A 122 -2.73 -7.83 -8.71
N THR A 123 -1.65 -7.92 -7.93
CA THR A 123 -1.08 -9.19 -7.47
C THR A 123 -0.59 -9.03 -6.04
N ASP A 124 -0.76 -10.07 -5.24
CA ASP A 124 -0.40 -10.09 -3.83
C ASP A 124 0.86 -10.94 -3.63
N PHE A 125 1.74 -10.51 -2.72
CA PHE A 125 2.90 -11.26 -2.29
C PHE A 125 3.11 -11.12 -0.79
N SER A 126 3.71 -12.13 -0.17
CA SER A 126 3.97 -12.16 1.27
C SER A 126 5.45 -11.98 1.54
N LEU A 127 5.75 -11.24 2.61
CA LEU A 127 7.09 -11.12 3.17
C LEU A 127 7.11 -11.63 4.60
N GLU A 128 8.20 -12.26 4.99
CA GLU A 128 8.52 -12.68 6.33
C GLU A 128 9.69 -11.83 6.84
N LEU A 129 9.53 -11.24 8.01
CA LEU A 129 10.47 -10.31 8.62
C LEU A 129 10.79 -10.72 10.05
N LEU A 130 12.04 -10.47 10.47
CA LEU A 130 12.51 -10.72 11.83
C LEU A 130 13.00 -9.41 12.46
N PRO A 131 12.29 -8.85 13.44
CA PRO A 131 12.74 -7.66 14.14
C PRO A 131 13.85 -8.00 15.14
N LEU A 132 14.91 -7.19 15.19
CA LEU A 132 16.09 -7.41 16.02
C LEU A 132 16.08 -6.64 17.35
N THR A 133 15.40 -5.50 17.39
CA THR A 133 15.37 -4.61 18.57
C THR A 133 13.93 -4.17 18.90
N PRO A 134 13.59 -3.83 20.16
CA PRO A 134 12.27 -3.29 20.48
C PRO A 134 12.09 -1.85 19.97
N GLY A 135 10.85 -1.39 19.88
CA GLY A 135 10.47 -0.02 19.50
C GLY A 135 9.58 0.05 18.27
N LEU A 136 9.21 1.28 17.89
CA LEU A 136 8.50 1.53 16.64
C LEU A 136 9.48 1.48 15.47
N GLN A 137 9.23 0.60 14.50
CA GLN A 137 10.14 0.36 13.39
C GLN A 137 9.45 0.55 12.05
N SER A 138 10.07 1.31 11.14
CA SER A 138 9.62 1.49 9.76
C SER A 138 10.10 0.34 8.86
N ILE A 139 9.22 -0.10 7.96
CA ILE A 139 9.51 -1.11 6.94
C ILE A 139 9.87 -0.42 5.63
N SER A 140 11.06 -0.72 5.12
CA SER A 140 11.68 -0.13 3.92
C SER A 140 12.50 -1.20 3.19
N GLY A 141 13.12 -0.85 2.06
CA GLY A 141 14.00 -1.78 1.34
C GLY A 141 13.27 -2.76 0.42
N ILE A 142 11.99 -2.53 0.12
CA ILE A 142 11.29 -3.30 -0.91
C ILE A 142 11.56 -2.64 -2.26
N ARG A 143 12.02 -3.42 -3.23
CA ARG A 143 12.36 -2.97 -4.58
C ARG A 143 11.68 -3.89 -5.59
N VAL A 144 10.89 -3.32 -6.48
CA VAL A 144 10.24 -4.08 -7.55
C VAL A 144 10.75 -3.58 -8.88
N THR A 145 11.29 -4.48 -9.72
CA THR A 145 11.85 -4.12 -11.02
C THR A 145 10.97 -4.63 -12.14
N ASP A 146 10.54 -3.74 -13.03
CA ASP A 146 9.95 -4.07 -14.33
C ASP A 146 11.08 -4.43 -15.31
N THR A 147 11.15 -5.70 -15.72
CA THR A 147 12.22 -6.22 -16.57
C THR A 147 12.13 -5.70 -18.01
N PHE A 148 10.94 -5.32 -18.48
CA PHE A 148 10.74 -4.79 -19.83
C PHE A 148 11.36 -3.40 -19.98
N LEU A 149 11.04 -2.49 -19.05
CA LEU A 149 11.60 -1.13 -19.06
C LEU A 149 12.89 -0.99 -18.25
N ARG A 150 13.32 -2.06 -17.56
CA ARG A 150 14.45 -2.06 -16.62
C ARG A 150 14.33 -0.95 -15.58
N ARG A 151 13.10 -0.70 -15.13
CA ARG A 151 12.77 0.35 -14.16
C ARG A 151 12.56 -0.28 -12.80
N THR A 152 13.26 0.23 -11.80
CA THR A 152 13.06 -0.19 -10.40
C THR A 152 12.16 0.82 -9.68
N TYR A 153 11.11 0.31 -9.07
CA TYR A 153 10.21 1.03 -8.17
C TYR A 153 10.70 0.82 -6.73
N GLU A 154 10.94 1.93 -6.05
CA GLU A 154 11.49 1.94 -4.70
C GLU A 154 10.36 2.17 -3.69
N HIS A 155 10.27 1.28 -2.70
CA HIS A 155 9.23 1.29 -1.70
C HIS A 155 9.87 1.30 -0.31
N ASP A 156 10.02 2.50 0.23
CA ASP A 156 10.57 2.77 1.57
C ASP A 156 9.52 3.43 2.47
N ASP A 157 9.67 3.23 3.78
CA ASP A 157 8.80 3.76 4.84
C ASP A 157 7.31 3.48 4.59
N ILE A 158 7.00 2.27 4.10
CA ILE A 158 5.66 1.91 3.62
C ILE A 158 4.70 1.49 4.74
N ALA A 159 5.25 1.12 5.90
CA ALA A 159 4.51 0.71 7.08
C ALA A 159 5.37 0.89 8.33
N GLN A 160 4.71 0.91 9.49
CA GLN A 160 5.38 0.86 10.79
C GLN A 160 4.80 -0.28 11.61
N VAL A 161 5.65 -0.94 12.38
CA VAL A 161 5.26 -1.98 13.31
C VAL A 161 5.85 -1.69 14.68
N PHE A 162 5.06 -1.91 15.74
CA PHE A 162 5.58 -1.82 17.10
C PHE A 162 6.16 -3.16 17.53
N VAL A 163 7.42 -3.15 17.96
CA VAL A 163 8.14 -4.34 18.40
C VAL A 163 8.30 -4.33 19.92
N ALA A 164 7.75 -5.35 20.58
CA ALA A 164 7.70 -5.52 22.03
C ALA A 164 8.60 -6.64 22.55
#